data_AF-M2PX04-F1
#
_entry.id   AF-M2PX04-F1
#
_cell.length_a   1.000
_cell.length_b   1.000
_cell.length_c   1.000
_cell.angle_alpha   90.00
_cell.angle_beta   90.00
_cell.angle_gamma   90.00
#
_symmetry.space_group_name_H-M   'P 1'
#
loop_
_entity.id
_entity.type
_entity.pdbx_description
1 polymer ?
#
loop_
_entity_poly.entity_id
_entity_poly.type
_entity_poly.pdbx_seq_one_letter_code
_entity_poly.pdbx_strand_id
1 'polypeptide(L)'
;MDTQTSMVALEVMEIDEASIIPFFTMVAEAYEAMEDKENLDGFKAKLNEKSDFPAERELFLRHVEDTDRMELVRHLAELGADEIQREWEAAQAAGQPDEEDEPDRAPFVADLQTYSGYWDRTEEGWPVFTDAFQGYAEGTHGQVAVGFFERAAAGEDKQALFAEFEVTFADDGEPDDPMKAVGERFATLWAEFDGTRESWDQCRDLTYGAANEADPQLYAMVYEQFQALEELPMPDRVTRLNEWGFDLSATGEEDEDATFAAMDAMFDEETIAETTRRLTDAAATALPEEASRVIGQAFDDVLAELPWAGNLTQEEIDEVLASVKNDLQTS
;
A
#
# COMPACT_ATOMS: atom_id res chain seq x y z
N MET A 1 -34.29 -6.58 4.07
CA MET A 1 -33.34 -5.45 4.20
C MET A 1 -33.89 -4.56 5.29
N ASP A 2 -33.04 -4.06 6.20
CA ASP A 2 -33.47 -3.18 7.27
C ASP A 2 -33.48 -1.71 6.81
N THR A 3 -34.27 -0.88 7.49
CA THR A 3 -34.38 0.57 7.23
C THR A 3 -33.01 1.24 7.27
N GLN A 4 -32.08 0.76 8.10
CA GLN A 4 -30.71 1.29 8.21
C GLN A 4 -29.94 1.18 6.89
N THR A 5 -30.06 0.07 6.16
CA THR A 5 -29.42 -0.10 4.85
C THR A 5 -29.95 0.91 3.81
N SER A 6 -31.26 1.18 3.81
CA SER A 6 -31.87 2.18 2.93
C SER A 6 -31.39 3.60 3.25
N MET A 7 -31.16 3.90 4.54
CA MET A 7 -30.66 5.22 4.97
C MET A 7 -29.21 5.47 4.56
N VAL A 8 -28.34 4.46 4.67
CA VAL A 8 -26.94 4.60 4.21
C VAL A 8 -26.89 4.94 2.72
N ALA A 9 -27.76 4.33 1.91
CA ALA A 9 -27.85 4.68 0.49
C ALA A 9 -28.32 6.13 0.29
N LEU A 10 -29.26 6.63 1.10
CA LEU A 10 -29.75 8.00 1.06
C LEU A 10 -28.66 9.03 1.45
N GLU A 11 -27.90 8.76 2.50
CA GLU A 11 -26.83 9.63 3.00
C GLU A 11 -25.67 9.73 2.00
N VAL A 12 -25.26 8.61 1.40
CA VAL A 12 -24.13 8.54 0.46
C VAL A 12 -24.36 9.36 -0.82
N MET A 13 -25.61 9.59 -1.22
CA MET A 13 -25.92 10.25 -2.49
C MET A 13 -26.03 11.78 -2.41
N GLU A 14 -25.95 12.38 -1.22
CA GLU A 14 -26.04 13.84 -1.00
C GLU A 14 -27.22 14.51 -1.73
N ILE A 15 -28.34 13.81 -1.86
CA ILE A 15 -29.49 14.29 -2.64
C ILE A 15 -30.21 15.40 -1.87
N ASP A 16 -30.38 16.56 -2.50
CA ASP A 16 -31.25 17.63 -2.02
C ASP A 16 -32.64 17.09 -1.66
N GLU A 17 -33.22 17.49 -0.53
CA GLU A 17 -34.55 17.06 -0.07
C GLU A 17 -35.63 17.12 -1.17
N ALA A 18 -35.63 18.19 -1.96
CA ALA A 18 -36.59 18.39 -3.05
C ALA A 18 -36.42 17.39 -4.22
N SER A 19 -35.25 16.78 -4.33
CA SER A 19 -34.83 15.88 -5.41
C SER A 19 -34.96 14.39 -5.05
N ILE A 20 -35.11 14.05 -3.76
CA ILE A 20 -35.22 12.66 -3.27
C ILE A 20 -36.36 11.93 -3.98
N ILE A 21 -37.58 12.45 -3.88
CA ILE A 21 -38.75 11.78 -4.45
C ILE A 21 -38.67 11.62 -5.96
N PRO A 22 -38.33 12.67 -6.74
CA PRO A 22 -38.06 12.51 -8.17
C PRO A 22 -37.00 11.45 -8.50
N PHE A 23 -35.90 11.43 -7.76
CA PHE A 23 -34.80 10.50 -7.99
C PHE A 23 -35.22 9.05 -7.72
N PHE A 24 -35.82 8.75 -6.57
CA PHE A 24 -36.24 7.38 -6.27
C PHE A 24 -37.40 6.91 -7.13
N THR A 25 -38.26 7.82 -7.58
CA THR A 25 -39.27 7.49 -8.60
C THR A 25 -38.59 7.05 -9.90
N MET A 26 -37.54 7.76 -10.33
CA MET A 26 -36.74 7.37 -11.49
C MET A 26 -36.07 6.00 -11.32
N VAL A 27 -35.49 5.73 -10.14
CA VAL A 27 -34.89 4.43 -9.79
C VAL A 27 -35.93 3.31 -9.85
N ALA A 28 -37.10 3.50 -9.24
CA ALA A 28 -38.20 2.54 -9.25
C ALA A 28 -38.71 2.27 -10.67
N GLU A 29 -38.88 3.31 -11.49
CA GLU A 29 -39.27 3.17 -12.90
C GLU A 29 -38.24 2.41 -13.72
N ALA A 30 -36.95 2.67 -13.52
CA ALA A 30 -35.87 1.96 -14.20
C ALA A 30 -35.85 0.48 -13.81
N TYR A 31 -35.98 0.16 -12.52
CA TYR A 31 -36.10 -1.21 -12.02
C TYR A 31 -37.35 -1.89 -12.59
N GLU A 32 -38.50 -1.19 -12.64
CA GLU A 32 -39.73 -1.75 -13.16
C GLU A 32 -39.68 -2.05 -14.66
N ALA A 33 -38.94 -1.26 -15.42
CA ALA A 33 -38.75 -1.44 -16.85
C ALA A 33 -37.82 -2.61 -17.24
N MET A 34 -37.17 -3.28 -16.27
CA MET A 34 -36.32 -4.44 -16.53
C MET A 34 -37.13 -5.72 -16.74
N GLU A 35 -36.73 -6.52 -17.74
CA GLU A 35 -37.26 -7.86 -17.97
C GLU A 35 -36.71 -8.88 -16.95
N ASP A 36 -35.42 -8.78 -16.62
CA ASP A 36 -34.74 -9.63 -15.64
C ASP A 36 -34.35 -8.78 -14.43
N LYS A 37 -35.10 -8.93 -13.33
CA LYS A 37 -34.95 -8.14 -12.10
C LYS A 37 -33.67 -8.41 -11.32
N GLU A 38 -32.91 -9.46 -11.67
CA GLU A 38 -31.64 -9.79 -11.02
C GLU A 38 -30.42 -9.27 -11.80
N ASN A 39 -30.62 -8.71 -13.00
CA ASN A 39 -29.54 -8.27 -13.87
C ASN A 39 -29.12 -6.80 -13.61
N LEU A 40 -28.03 -6.62 -12.86
CA LEU A 40 -27.47 -5.30 -12.53
C LEU A 40 -27.09 -4.47 -13.78
N ASP A 41 -26.49 -5.07 -14.81
CA ASP A 41 -26.14 -4.34 -16.03
C ASP A 41 -27.39 -3.88 -16.78
N GLY A 42 -28.45 -4.69 -16.75
CA GLY A 42 -29.77 -4.33 -17.24
C GLY A 42 -30.36 -3.13 -16.49
N PHE A 43 -30.23 -3.11 -15.17
CA PHE A 43 -30.65 -1.98 -14.33
C PHE A 43 -29.88 -0.70 -14.67
N LYS A 44 -28.54 -0.77 -14.72
CA LYS A 44 -27.67 0.36 -15.09
C LYS A 44 -28.05 0.94 -16.45
N ALA A 45 -28.27 0.08 -17.44
CA ALA A 45 -28.70 0.53 -18.77
C ALA A 45 -30.04 1.28 -18.70
N LYS A 46 -31.02 0.74 -17.97
CA LYS A 46 -32.34 1.37 -17.82
C LYS A 46 -32.30 2.68 -17.05
N LEU A 47 -31.48 2.77 -16.01
CA LEU A 47 -31.32 4.00 -15.23
C LEU A 47 -30.60 5.08 -16.06
N ASN A 48 -29.60 4.70 -16.86
CA ASN A 48 -28.88 5.62 -17.75
C ASN A 48 -29.69 6.11 -18.97
N GLU A 49 -30.81 5.46 -19.32
CA GLU A 49 -31.77 5.99 -20.32
C GLU A 49 -32.46 7.27 -19.82
N LYS A 50 -32.44 7.54 -18.51
CA LYS A 50 -33.00 8.73 -17.88
C LYS A 50 -31.94 9.84 -17.83
N SER A 51 -32.29 11.07 -18.24
CA SER A 51 -31.32 12.18 -18.32
C SER A 51 -31.19 12.99 -17.04
N ASP A 52 -32.10 12.81 -16.09
CA ASP A 52 -32.16 13.57 -14.86
C ASP A 52 -31.17 13.01 -13.82
N PHE A 53 -30.72 13.87 -12.90
CA PHE A 53 -29.85 13.52 -11.77
C PHE A 53 -28.55 12.77 -12.15
N PRO A 54 -27.72 13.31 -13.05
CA PRO A 54 -26.56 12.58 -13.56
C PRO A 54 -25.52 12.27 -12.47
N ALA A 55 -25.34 13.14 -11.47
CA ALA A 55 -24.35 12.96 -10.42
C ALA A 55 -24.83 11.96 -9.36
N GLU A 56 -26.06 12.15 -8.88
CA GLU A 56 -26.75 11.29 -7.91
C GLU A 56 -26.89 9.86 -8.47
N ARG A 57 -27.17 9.73 -9.77
CA ARG A 57 -27.21 8.44 -10.45
C ARG A 57 -25.86 7.74 -10.42
N GLU A 58 -24.78 8.46 -10.70
CA GLU A 58 -23.43 7.89 -10.69
C GLU A 58 -23.05 7.39 -9.28
N LEU A 59 -23.31 8.19 -8.25
CA LEU A 59 -23.11 7.82 -6.85
C LEU A 59 -23.95 6.60 -6.46
N PHE A 60 -25.23 6.58 -6.82
CA PHE A 60 -26.12 5.46 -6.55
C PHE A 60 -25.64 4.16 -7.22
N LEU A 61 -25.27 4.24 -8.50
CA LEU A 61 -24.80 3.07 -9.24
C LEU A 61 -23.50 2.53 -8.66
N ARG A 62 -22.58 3.42 -8.25
CA ARG A 62 -21.35 3.03 -7.55
C ARG A 62 -21.67 2.32 -6.23
N HIS A 63 -22.58 2.87 -5.43
CA HIS A 63 -22.98 2.26 -4.16
C HIS A 63 -23.63 0.87 -4.36
N VAL A 64 -24.47 0.71 -5.39
CA VAL A 64 -25.08 -0.58 -5.73
C VAL A 64 -24.03 -1.59 -6.20
N GLU A 65 -23.03 -1.15 -6.98
CA GLU A 65 -21.89 -1.97 -7.42
C GLU A 65 -21.03 -2.42 -6.24
N ASP A 66 -20.60 -1.49 -5.40
CA ASP A 66 -19.69 -1.74 -4.27
C ASP A 66 -20.31 -2.69 -3.22
N THR A 67 -21.64 -2.70 -3.13
CA THR A 67 -22.35 -3.55 -2.17
C THR A 67 -22.87 -4.87 -2.78
N ASP A 68 -22.82 -5.03 -4.11
CA ASP A 68 -23.42 -6.14 -4.87
C ASP A 68 -24.92 -6.36 -4.57
N ARG A 69 -25.69 -5.27 -4.37
CA ARG A 69 -27.08 -5.34 -3.86
C ARG A 69 -28.12 -4.95 -4.89
N MET A 70 -28.44 -5.84 -5.84
CA MET A 70 -29.72 -5.75 -6.55
C MET A 70 -30.93 -5.83 -5.59
N GLU A 71 -30.74 -6.42 -4.40
CA GLU A 71 -31.76 -6.40 -3.35
C GLU A 71 -32.08 -5.00 -2.82
N LEU A 72 -31.10 -4.08 -2.80
CA LEU A 72 -31.31 -2.69 -2.38
C LEU A 72 -32.18 -1.97 -3.41
N VAL A 73 -31.85 -2.12 -4.69
CA VAL A 73 -32.64 -1.56 -5.80
C VAL A 73 -34.08 -2.07 -5.74
N ARG A 74 -34.26 -3.39 -5.58
CA ARG A 74 -35.59 -3.99 -5.41
C ARG A 74 -36.33 -3.41 -4.21
N HIS A 75 -35.67 -3.32 -3.05
CA HIS A 75 -36.27 -2.84 -1.83
C HIS A 75 -36.75 -1.39 -1.96
N LEU A 76 -35.91 -0.51 -2.52
CA LEU A 76 -36.24 0.89 -2.79
C LEU A 76 -37.39 1.02 -3.80
N ALA A 77 -37.40 0.20 -4.85
CA ALA A 77 -38.50 0.19 -5.81
C ALA A 77 -39.84 -0.26 -5.17
N GLU A 78 -39.80 -1.22 -4.24
CA GLU A 78 -40.97 -1.76 -3.53
C GLU A 78 -41.51 -0.83 -2.44
N LEU A 79 -40.64 -0.10 -1.73
CA LEU A 79 -41.02 0.88 -0.69
C LEU A 79 -41.95 1.97 -1.28
N GLY A 80 -41.63 2.44 -2.48
CA GLY A 80 -42.33 3.54 -3.13
C GLY A 80 -42.00 4.91 -2.53
N ALA A 81 -42.30 5.97 -3.29
CA ALA A 81 -41.91 7.34 -2.96
C ALA A 81 -42.37 7.80 -1.56
N ASP A 82 -43.63 7.55 -1.19
CA ASP A 82 -44.19 8.03 0.08
C ASP A 82 -43.56 7.36 1.32
N GLU A 83 -43.07 6.12 1.19
CA GLU A 83 -42.37 5.44 2.28
C GLU A 83 -40.92 5.91 2.38
N ILE A 84 -40.24 6.09 1.24
CA ILE A 84 -38.88 6.65 1.19
C ILE A 84 -38.85 8.05 1.79
N GLN A 85 -39.82 8.92 1.47
CA GLN A 85 -39.93 10.24 2.10
C GLN A 85 -40.03 10.12 3.61
N ARG A 86 -40.86 9.19 4.11
CA ARG A 86 -41.07 9.01 5.54
C ARG A 86 -39.85 8.45 6.24
N GLU A 87 -39.17 7.48 5.63
CA GLU A 87 -37.92 6.94 6.16
C GLU A 87 -36.83 8.01 6.16
N TRP A 88 -36.73 8.85 5.12
CA TRP A 88 -35.80 9.97 5.08
C TRP A 88 -36.12 11.05 6.12
N GLU A 89 -37.40 11.44 6.27
CA GLU A 89 -37.82 12.38 7.32
C GLU A 89 -37.55 11.82 8.72
N ALA A 90 -37.76 10.52 8.92
CA ALA A 90 -37.43 9.85 10.18
C ALA A 90 -35.91 9.78 10.41
N ALA A 91 -35.12 9.57 9.36
CA ALA A 91 -33.66 9.62 9.38
C ALA A 91 -33.19 10.99 9.84
N GLN A 92 -33.71 12.05 9.22
CA GLN A 92 -33.38 13.43 9.55
C GLN A 92 -33.84 13.79 10.96
N ALA A 93 -35.01 13.33 11.39
CA ALA A 93 -35.48 13.55 12.75
C ALA A 93 -34.68 12.77 13.81
N ALA A 94 -34.08 11.64 13.45
CA ALA A 94 -33.24 10.83 14.33
C ALA A 94 -31.75 11.23 14.29
N GLY A 95 -31.31 11.81 13.16
CA GLY A 95 -29.95 12.26 12.88
C GLY A 95 -29.75 13.76 13.05
N GLN A 96 -30.81 14.54 13.28
CA GLN A 96 -30.70 15.80 14.01
C GLN A 96 -30.45 15.41 15.46
N PRO A 97 -29.20 15.51 15.97
CA PRO A 97 -29.01 15.43 17.41
C PRO A 97 -29.97 16.46 18.01
N ASP A 98 -30.75 16.07 19.02
CA ASP A 98 -31.30 17.06 19.94
C ASP A 98 -30.13 18.02 20.23
N GLU A 99 -30.28 19.33 20.03
CA GLU A 99 -29.20 20.31 20.25
C GLU A 99 -28.59 20.22 21.68
N GLU A 100 -29.18 19.39 22.54
CA GLU A 100 -28.74 19.08 23.90
C GLU A 100 -27.80 17.85 24.02
N ASP A 101 -27.74 16.94 23.03
CA ASP A 101 -26.86 15.77 23.01
C ASP A 101 -25.82 15.89 21.87
N GLU A 102 -24.84 16.78 22.03
CA GLU A 102 -23.64 16.73 21.20
C GLU A 102 -23.07 15.30 21.26
N PRO A 103 -22.81 14.64 20.12
CA PRO A 103 -22.21 13.31 20.13
C PRO A 103 -20.92 13.36 20.96
N ASP A 104 -20.78 12.42 21.90
CA ASP A 104 -19.61 12.37 22.78
C ASP A 104 -18.35 12.30 21.90
N ARG A 105 -17.62 13.42 21.85
CA ARG A 105 -16.41 13.55 21.03
C ARG A 105 -15.21 12.93 21.71
N ALA A 106 -15.29 12.55 23.00
CA ALA A 106 -14.13 12.07 23.75
C ALA A 106 -13.46 10.82 23.13
N PRO A 107 -14.20 9.80 22.62
CA PRO A 107 -13.59 8.68 21.91
C PRO A 107 -12.86 9.12 20.64
N PHE A 108 -13.49 9.98 19.83
CA PHE A 108 -12.87 10.52 18.61
C PHE A 108 -11.61 11.32 18.92
N VAL A 109 -11.64 12.18 19.95
CA VAL A 109 -10.49 12.97 20.39
C VAL A 109 -9.34 12.07 20.85
N ALA A 110 -9.63 11.01 21.60
CA ALA A 110 -8.61 10.07 22.06
C ALA A 110 -7.91 9.35 20.89
N ASP A 111 -8.66 8.93 19.88
CA ASP A 111 -8.09 8.31 18.70
C ASP A 111 -7.37 9.35 17.82
N LEU A 112 -7.97 10.52 17.59
CA LEU A 112 -7.34 11.62 16.86
C LEU A 112 -6.00 12.03 17.50
N GLN A 113 -5.94 12.06 18.84
CA GLN A 113 -4.70 12.30 19.60
C GLN A 113 -3.66 11.20 19.35
N THR A 114 -4.07 9.94 19.32
CA THR A 114 -3.21 8.78 19.04
C THR A 114 -2.66 8.83 17.62
N TYR A 115 -3.50 9.19 16.65
CA TYR A 115 -3.16 9.22 15.23
C TYR A 115 -2.48 10.51 14.77
N SER A 116 -2.55 11.59 15.56
CA SER A 116 -1.93 12.87 15.21
C SER A 116 -0.42 12.79 14.93
N GLY A 117 0.26 11.77 15.48
CA GLY A 117 1.69 11.53 15.23
C GLY A 117 2.04 11.10 13.80
N TYR A 118 1.08 10.58 13.03
CA TYR A 118 1.29 10.26 11.60
C TYR A 118 1.32 11.51 10.71
N TRP A 119 0.91 12.66 11.24
CA TRP A 119 0.98 13.93 10.55
C TRP A 119 2.17 14.74 11.06
N ASP A 120 3.18 14.92 10.21
CA ASP A 120 4.37 15.74 10.49
C ASP A 120 4.08 17.27 10.53
N ARG A 121 2.81 17.65 10.52
CA ARG A 121 2.30 19.04 10.50
C ARG A 121 2.60 19.78 9.20
N THR A 122 2.95 19.07 8.12
CA THR A 122 3.14 19.63 6.77
C THR A 122 1.99 19.24 5.85
N GLU A 123 1.76 20.01 4.78
CA GLU A 123 0.78 19.62 3.76
C GLU A 123 1.19 18.34 3.02
N GLU A 124 2.48 18.04 2.96
CA GLU A 124 3.04 16.86 2.28
C GLU A 124 2.79 15.57 3.08
N GLY A 125 2.82 15.64 4.41
CA GLY A 125 2.51 14.53 5.31
C GLY A 125 1.02 14.33 5.57
N TRP A 126 0.15 15.24 5.14
CA TRP A 126 -1.30 15.12 5.37
C TRP A 126 -1.92 13.86 4.76
N PRO A 127 -1.62 13.47 3.50
CA PRO A 127 -2.16 12.25 2.91
C PRO A 127 -1.83 10.98 3.72
N VAL A 128 -0.63 10.90 4.31
CA VAL A 128 -0.20 9.76 5.13
C VAL A 128 -1.10 9.62 6.36
N PHE A 129 -1.41 10.73 7.02
CA PHE A 129 -2.34 10.75 8.14
C PHE A 129 -3.77 10.38 7.72
N THR A 130 -4.29 10.95 6.62
CA THR A 130 -5.66 10.66 6.18
C THR A 130 -5.81 9.20 5.75
N ASP A 131 -4.82 8.64 5.04
CA ASP A 131 -4.84 7.24 4.64
C ASP A 131 -4.82 6.30 5.86
N ALA A 132 -4.08 6.66 6.91
CA ALA A 132 -4.02 5.88 8.14
C ALA A 132 -5.28 6.00 9.02
N PHE A 133 -5.91 7.18 9.09
CA PHE A 133 -6.95 7.46 10.10
C PHE A 133 -8.37 7.63 9.55
N GLN A 134 -8.55 8.18 8.35
CA GLN A 134 -9.86 8.65 7.88
C GLN A 134 -10.90 7.53 7.79
N GLY A 135 -10.60 6.44 7.08
CA GLY A 135 -11.56 5.34 6.92
C GLY A 135 -11.93 4.65 8.24
N TYR A 136 -10.98 4.54 9.17
CA TYR A 136 -11.24 4.03 10.52
C TYR A 136 -12.17 4.98 11.30
N ALA A 137 -11.85 6.27 11.27
CA ALA A 137 -12.55 7.27 12.05
C ALA A 137 -13.99 7.47 11.56
N GLU A 138 -14.22 7.50 10.24
CA GLU A 138 -15.56 7.59 9.65
C GLU A 138 -16.42 6.37 10.01
N GLY A 139 -15.83 5.16 9.98
CA GLY A 139 -16.54 3.93 10.37
C GLY A 139 -16.85 3.80 11.86
N THR A 140 -16.04 4.41 12.73
CA THR A 140 -16.13 4.25 14.19
C THR A 140 -16.84 5.42 14.87
N HIS A 141 -16.54 6.64 14.44
CA HIS A 141 -16.99 7.90 15.06
C HIS A 141 -18.05 8.63 14.23
N GLY A 142 -18.41 8.10 13.05
CA GLY A 142 -19.48 8.59 12.21
C GLY A 142 -19.33 10.07 11.86
N GLN A 143 -20.38 10.84 12.13
CA GLN A 143 -20.47 12.26 11.74
C GLN A 143 -19.38 13.16 12.34
N VAL A 144 -18.86 12.84 13.53
CA VAL A 144 -17.80 13.65 14.15
C VAL A 144 -16.52 13.59 13.32
N ALA A 145 -16.16 12.40 12.84
CA ALA A 145 -15.00 12.21 11.97
C ALA A 145 -15.23 12.82 10.58
N VAL A 146 -16.38 12.54 9.96
CA VAL A 146 -16.75 13.12 8.65
C VAL A 146 -16.64 14.64 8.68
N GLY A 147 -17.25 15.29 9.68
CA GLY A 147 -17.20 16.75 9.81
C GLY A 147 -15.78 17.30 10.03
N PHE A 148 -14.90 16.57 10.74
CA PHE A 148 -13.51 16.97 10.87
C PHE A 148 -12.77 16.94 9.51
N PHE A 149 -12.90 15.85 8.76
CA PHE A 149 -12.20 15.69 7.47
C PHE A 149 -12.76 16.59 6.37
N GLU A 150 -14.08 16.82 6.33
CA GLU A 150 -14.69 17.77 5.39
C GLU A 150 -14.17 19.19 5.62
N ARG A 151 -14.05 19.63 6.87
CA ARG A 151 -13.47 20.95 7.21
C ARG A 151 -12.01 21.04 6.79
N ALA A 152 -11.23 20.00 7.04
CA ALA A 152 -9.84 19.94 6.60
C ALA A 152 -9.72 19.97 5.06
N ALA A 153 -10.58 19.26 4.35
CA ALA A 153 -10.65 19.24 2.88
C ALA A 153 -11.12 20.57 2.29
N ALA A 154 -11.98 21.31 3.01
CA ALA A 154 -12.41 22.67 2.66
C ALA A 154 -11.29 23.72 2.81
N GLY A 155 -10.10 23.32 3.25
CA GLY A 155 -8.93 24.17 3.37
C GLY A 155 -8.84 24.94 4.68
N GLU A 156 -9.57 24.51 5.72
CA GLU A 156 -9.33 25.02 7.08
C GLU A 156 -7.90 24.68 7.54
N ASP A 157 -7.37 25.51 8.42
CA ASP A 157 -6.07 25.28 9.03
C ASP A 157 -6.13 24.01 9.90
N LYS A 158 -5.45 22.97 9.45
CA LYS A 158 -5.48 21.65 10.08
C LYS A 158 -4.94 21.72 11.52
N GLN A 159 -3.89 22.50 11.80
CA GLN A 159 -3.38 22.63 13.17
C GLN A 159 -4.42 23.28 14.09
N ALA A 160 -5.16 24.28 13.58
CA ALA A 160 -6.27 24.87 14.30
C ALA A 160 -7.41 23.87 14.53
N LEU A 161 -7.71 23.00 13.56
CA LEU A 161 -8.70 21.92 13.72
C LEU A 161 -8.28 20.95 14.82
N PHE A 162 -7.05 20.43 14.82
CA PHE A 162 -6.60 19.55 15.91
C PHE A 162 -6.68 20.24 17.28
N ALA A 163 -6.31 21.52 17.35
CA ALA A 163 -6.40 22.30 18.59
C ALA A 163 -7.84 22.50 19.08
N GLU A 164 -8.83 22.64 18.17
CA GLU A 164 -10.26 22.71 18.51
C GLU A 164 -10.74 21.42 19.19
N PHE A 165 -10.17 20.27 18.79
CA PHE A 165 -10.42 18.97 19.39
C PHE A 165 -9.52 18.69 20.61
N GLU A 166 -8.86 19.71 21.16
CA GLU A 166 -7.94 19.61 22.29
C GLU A 166 -6.77 18.62 22.08
N VAL A 167 -6.47 18.29 20.82
CA VAL A 167 -5.34 17.43 20.47
C VAL A 167 -4.06 18.25 20.55
N THR A 168 -3.13 17.74 21.37
CA THR A 168 -1.82 18.33 21.55
C THR A 168 -0.80 17.51 20.77
N PHE A 169 -0.09 18.13 19.83
CA PHE A 169 1.07 17.49 19.23
C PHE A 169 2.16 17.37 20.29
N ALA A 170 2.82 16.22 20.37
CA ALA A 170 4.01 16.11 21.19
C ALA A 170 4.99 17.24 20.80
N ASP A 171 5.52 17.96 21.79
CA ASP A 171 6.54 18.99 21.58
C ASP A 171 7.64 18.43 20.68
N ASP A 172 8.20 19.32 19.85
CA ASP A 172 9.15 19.13 18.73
C ASP A 172 10.46 18.36 19.03
N GLY A 173 10.50 17.54 20.07
CA GLY A 173 11.33 16.35 20.08
C GLY A 173 11.10 15.63 18.76
N GLU A 174 12.21 15.38 18.08
CA GLU A 174 12.30 14.56 16.86
C GLU A 174 11.20 13.49 16.89
N PRO A 175 10.23 13.50 15.95
CA PRO A 175 9.08 12.61 16.02
C PRO A 175 9.60 11.21 16.30
N ASP A 176 9.18 10.62 17.41
CA ASP A 176 9.56 9.25 17.75
C ASP A 176 9.13 8.41 16.56
N ASP A 177 10.11 7.98 15.76
CA ASP A 177 9.89 7.12 14.60
C ASP A 177 8.99 5.97 15.09
N PRO A 178 7.76 5.84 14.59
CA PRO A 178 6.85 4.84 15.13
C PRO A 178 7.43 3.43 14.99
N MET A 179 8.36 3.22 14.05
CA MET A 179 9.10 1.98 13.92
C MET A 179 10.15 1.77 15.00
N LYS A 180 10.66 2.82 15.68
CA LYS A 180 11.46 2.65 16.91
C LYS A 180 10.66 1.99 18.02
N ALA A 181 9.43 2.42 18.26
CA ALA A 181 8.58 1.81 19.26
C ALA A 181 8.24 0.34 18.91
N VAL A 182 8.07 0.05 17.62
CA VAL A 182 7.92 -1.33 17.10
C VAL A 182 9.19 -2.15 17.38
N GLY A 183 10.37 -1.63 17.03
CA GLY A 183 11.63 -2.33 17.24
C GLY A 183 11.92 -2.59 18.71
N GLU A 184 11.71 -1.61 19.59
CA GLU A 184 11.83 -1.81 21.04
C GLU A 184 10.86 -2.88 21.56
N ARG A 185 9.62 -2.88 21.06
CA ARG A 185 8.58 -3.83 21.48
C ARG A 185 8.86 -5.26 21.02
N PHE A 186 9.41 -5.42 19.82
CA PHE A 186 9.55 -6.72 19.16
C PHE A 186 11.01 -7.18 18.98
N ALA A 187 11.99 -6.46 19.53
CA ALA A 187 13.41 -6.81 19.46
C ALA A 187 13.70 -8.27 19.83
N THR A 188 12.97 -8.82 20.81
CA THR A 188 13.15 -10.22 21.24
C THR A 188 12.75 -11.26 20.20
N LEU A 189 11.83 -10.94 19.29
CA LEU A 189 11.44 -11.82 18.17
C LEU A 189 12.54 -11.94 17.11
N TRP A 190 13.47 -10.99 17.12
CA TRP A 190 14.58 -10.89 16.17
C TRP A 190 15.91 -11.32 16.75
N ALA A 191 15.95 -11.75 18.01
CA ALA A 191 17.19 -12.16 18.68
C ALA A 191 17.86 -13.40 18.04
N GLU A 192 17.08 -14.22 17.32
CA GLU A 192 17.57 -15.41 16.59
C GLU A 192 17.75 -15.16 15.09
N PHE A 193 17.53 -13.92 14.62
CA PHE A 193 17.78 -13.57 13.22
C PHE A 193 19.26 -13.79 12.89
N ASP A 194 19.54 -14.45 11.76
CA ASP A 194 20.90 -14.87 11.36
C ASP A 194 21.37 -14.23 10.05
N GLY A 195 20.64 -13.25 9.53
CA GLY A 195 20.96 -12.60 8.25
C GLY A 195 20.53 -13.39 7.01
N THR A 196 19.93 -14.58 7.15
CA THR A 196 19.43 -15.34 6.00
C THR A 196 18.02 -14.90 5.59
N ARG A 197 17.63 -15.25 4.36
CA ARG A 197 16.26 -15.02 3.87
C ARG A 197 15.22 -15.79 4.68
N GLU A 198 15.55 -17.01 5.10
CA GLU A 198 14.65 -17.87 5.88
C GLU A 198 14.35 -17.26 7.26
N SER A 199 15.37 -16.79 7.98
CA SER A 199 15.17 -16.13 9.27
C SER A 199 14.48 -14.77 9.13
N TRP A 200 14.69 -14.02 8.04
CA TRP A 200 13.93 -12.81 7.73
C TRP A 200 12.43 -13.10 7.62
N ASP A 201 12.04 -14.04 6.78
CA ASP A 201 10.62 -14.37 6.56
C ASP A 201 9.96 -14.85 7.88
N GLN A 202 10.68 -15.63 8.68
CA GLN A 202 10.20 -16.09 9.98
C GLN A 202 10.01 -14.93 10.99
N CYS A 203 11.01 -14.09 11.19
CA CYS A 203 10.93 -12.96 12.13
C CYS A 203 9.88 -11.93 11.69
N ARG A 204 9.77 -11.67 10.38
CA ARG A 204 8.74 -10.82 9.77
C ARG A 204 7.33 -11.32 10.10
N ASP A 205 7.06 -12.59 9.85
CA ASP A 205 5.73 -13.19 10.06
C ASP A 205 5.37 -13.26 11.55
N LEU A 206 6.34 -13.52 12.43
CA LEU A 206 6.14 -13.44 13.88
C LEU A 206 5.80 -12.02 14.34
N THR A 207 6.50 -11.02 13.79
CA THR A 207 6.24 -9.60 14.08
C THR A 207 4.85 -9.20 13.61
N TYR A 208 4.43 -9.63 12.43
CA TYR A 208 3.06 -9.45 11.93
C TYR A 208 2.00 -10.06 12.86
N GLY A 209 2.19 -11.31 13.29
CA GLY A 209 1.28 -11.96 14.22
C GLY A 209 1.18 -11.21 15.56
N ALA A 210 2.32 -10.82 16.13
CA ALA A 210 2.38 -10.11 17.40
C ALA A 210 1.84 -8.67 17.30
N ALA A 211 2.07 -7.99 16.17
CA ALA A 211 1.48 -6.69 15.88
C ALA A 211 -0.04 -6.79 15.79
N ASN A 212 -0.57 -7.75 15.02
CA ASN A 212 -2.01 -7.93 14.84
C ASN A 212 -2.73 -8.34 16.14
N GLU A 213 -2.10 -9.16 16.99
CA GLU A 213 -2.63 -9.52 18.31
C GLU A 213 -2.64 -8.33 19.26
N ALA A 214 -1.61 -7.49 19.21
CA ALA A 214 -1.54 -6.27 20.01
C ALA A 214 -2.57 -5.23 19.58
N ASP A 215 -2.61 -4.98 18.27
CA ASP A 215 -3.43 -3.96 17.63
C ASP A 215 -3.44 -4.20 16.11
N PRO A 216 -4.60 -4.51 15.47
CA PRO A 216 -4.70 -4.65 14.02
C PRO A 216 -4.15 -3.46 13.22
N GLN A 217 -4.10 -2.27 13.82
CA GLN A 217 -3.58 -1.06 13.18
C GLN A 217 -2.05 -1.01 13.23
N LEU A 218 -1.45 -1.48 14.34
CA LEU A 218 -0.01 -1.74 14.42
C LEU A 218 0.42 -2.75 13.35
N TYR A 219 -0.39 -3.76 13.05
CA TYR A 219 -0.14 -4.69 11.96
C TYR A 219 -0.08 -4.00 10.60
N ALA A 220 -1.06 -3.15 10.27
CA ALA A 220 -1.09 -2.45 8.99
C ALA A 220 0.19 -1.60 8.77
N MET A 221 0.58 -0.84 9.80
CA MET A 221 1.82 -0.06 9.76
C MET A 221 3.07 -0.94 9.58
N VAL A 222 3.21 -2.00 10.39
CA VAL A 222 4.38 -2.90 10.31
C VAL A 222 4.42 -3.60 8.96
N TYR A 223 3.26 -4.00 8.41
CA TYR A 223 3.15 -4.61 7.10
C TYR A 223 3.67 -3.69 5.99
N GLU A 224 3.21 -2.44 5.95
CA GLU A 224 3.64 -1.47 4.95
C GLU A 224 5.15 -1.21 5.01
N GLN A 225 5.68 -0.99 6.23
CA GLN A 225 7.10 -0.69 6.43
C GLN A 225 7.99 -1.89 6.08
N PHE A 226 7.59 -3.12 6.45
CA PHE A 226 8.35 -4.32 6.12
C PHE A 226 8.22 -4.69 4.63
N GLN A 227 7.07 -4.41 4.00
CA GLN A 227 6.90 -4.60 2.56
C GLN A 227 7.83 -3.68 1.76
N ALA A 228 8.08 -2.46 2.21
CA ALA A 228 9.07 -1.57 1.59
C ALA A 228 10.51 -2.12 1.67
N LEU A 229 10.82 -2.94 2.69
CA LEU A 229 12.13 -3.60 2.83
C LEU A 229 12.29 -4.83 1.93
N GLU A 230 11.21 -5.43 1.43
CA GLU A 230 11.27 -6.66 0.63
C GLU A 230 12.07 -6.53 -0.67
N GLU A 231 12.13 -5.33 -1.23
CA GLU A 231 12.87 -5.05 -2.46
C GLU A 231 14.37 -4.76 -2.21
N LEU A 232 14.76 -4.58 -0.94
CA LEU A 232 16.13 -4.24 -0.59
C LEU A 232 17.02 -5.49 -0.44
N PRO A 233 18.32 -5.39 -0.75
CA PRO A 233 19.31 -6.38 -0.34
C PRO A 233 19.33 -6.59 1.18
N MET A 234 19.65 -7.80 1.64
CA MET A 234 19.60 -8.14 3.07
C MET A 234 20.43 -7.22 3.97
N PRO A 235 21.68 -6.81 3.62
CA PRO A 235 22.44 -5.88 4.44
C PRO A 235 21.74 -4.52 4.66
N ASP A 236 21.02 -4.05 3.64
CA ASP A 236 20.27 -2.79 3.71
C ASP A 236 19.05 -2.95 4.62
N ARG A 237 18.37 -4.12 4.60
CA ARG A 237 17.29 -4.43 5.55
C ARG A 237 17.77 -4.40 6.99
N VAL A 238 18.91 -5.06 7.26
CA VAL A 238 19.52 -5.10 8.60
C VAL A 238 19.86 -3.70 9.07
N THR A 239 20.38 -2.85 8.19
CA THR A 239 20.66 -1.44 8.51
C THR A 239 19.38 -0.72 8.92
N ARG A 240 18.30 -0.84 8.14
CA ARG A 240 17.00 -0.21 8.46
C ARG A 240 16.37 -0.71 9.76
N LEU A 241 16.44 -2.02 10.01
CA LEU A 241 15.94 -2.59 11.26
C LEU A 241 16.73 -2.09 12.47
N ASN A 242 18.05 -1.95 12.37
CA ASN A 242 18.84 -1.34 13.45
C ASN A 242 18.49 0.15 13.68
N GLU A 243 18.18 0.92 12.63
CA GLU A 243 17.70 2.31 12.76
C GLU A 243 16.37 2.37 13.54
N TRP A 244 15.52 1.36 13.35
CA TRP A 244 14.27 1.16 14.09
C TRP A 244 14.45 0.50 15.46
N GLY A 245 15.68 0.26 15.93
CA GLY A 245 15.93 -0.27 17.27
C GLY A 245 15.82 -1.79 17.41
N PHE A 246 15.73 -2.54 16.31
CA PHE A 246 15.97 -3.99 16.35
C PHE A 246 17.48 -4.21 16.53
N ASP A 247 17.89 -4.74 17.68
CA ASP A 247 19.31 -5.02 17.95
C ASP A 247 19.76 -6.29 17.21
N LEU A 248 20.20 -6.11 15.96
CA LEU A 248 20.70 -7.20 15.10
C LEU A 248 22.23 -7.26 15.11
N SER A 249 22.90 -6.56 16.02
CA SER A 249 24.36 -6.40 16.04
C SER A 249 25.13 -7.73 16.18
N ALA A 250 24.49 -8.79 16.67
CA ALA A 250 25.08 -10.13 16.72
C ALA A 250 25.23 -10.80 15.34
N THR A 251 24.51 -10.32 14.32
CA THR A 251 24.58 -10.87 12.94
C THR A 251 25.74 -10.31 12.12
N GLY A 252 26.44 -9.29 12.63
CA GLY A 252 27.52 -8.57 11.92
C GLY A 252 28.94 -9.01 12.27
N GLU A 253 29.14 -10.01 13.14
CA GLU A 253 30.47 -10.61 13.39
C GLU A 253 30.74 -11.85 12.51
N GLU A 254 30.11 -11.95 11.34
CA GLU A 254 30.77 -12.66 10.24
C GLU A 254 31.90 -11.76 9.71
N ASP A 255 33.04 -11.90 10.38
CA ASP A 255 34.40 -11.78 9.84
C ASP A 255 34.40 -11.21 8.42
N GLU A 256 34.45 -9.88 8.27
CA GLU A 256 34.60 -9.23 6.95
C GLU A 256 35.79 -9.84 6.19
N ASP A 257 36.80 -10.34 6.92
CA ASP A 257 37.92 -11.13 6.41
C ASP A 257 37.52 -12.52 5.89
N ALA A 258 36.48 -13.18 6.41
CA ALA A 258 35.95 -14.44 5.87
C ALA A 258 35.04 -14.24 4.65
N THR A 259 34.26 -13.15 4.59
CA THR A 259 33.49 -12.81 3.38
C THR A 259 34.44 -12.34 2.27
N PHE A 260 35.45 -11.51 2.60
CA PHE A 260 36.52 -11.18 1.66
C PHE A 260 37.35 -12.41 1.30
N ALA A 261 37.75 -13.28 2.23
CA ALA A 261 38.50 -14.51 1.92
C ALA A 261 37.66 -15.54 1.15
N ALA A 262 36.34 -15.59 1.33
CA ALA A 262 35.45 -16.43 0.54
C ALA A 262 35.24 -15.86 -0.87
N MET A 263 35.17 -14.54 -1.02
CA MET A 263 35.20 -13.87 -2.32
C MET A 263 36.57 -14.07 -3.01
N ASP A 264 37.69 -13.90 -2.29
CA ASP A 264 39.07 -14.12 -2.79
C ASP A 264 39.31 -15.60 -3.13
N ALA A 265 38.68 -16.54 -2.40
CA ALA A 265 38.71 -17.97 -2.70
C ALA A 265 37.76 -18.37 -3.85
N MET A 266 36.69 -17.61 -4.14
CA MET A 266 35.86 -17.79 -5.33
C MET A 266 36.55 -17.26 -6.60
N PHE A 267 37.58 -16.43 -6.46
CA PHE A 267 38.38 -15.86 -7.55
C PHE A 267 39.81 -16.37 -7.53
N ASP A 268 40.00 -17.66 -7.20
CA ASP A 268 41.35 -18.22 -7.20
C ASP A 268 42.02 -18.10 -8.58
N GLU A 269 43.33 -17.86 -8.56
CA GLU A 269 44.14 -17.62 -9.75
C GLU A 269 44.04 -18.79 -10.77
N GLU A 270 43.68 -19.99 -10.29
CA GLU A 270 43.45 -21.18 -11.11
C GLU A 270 42.15 -21.08 -11.92
N THR A 271 41.05 -20.64 -11.31
CA THR A 271 39.74 -20.45 -11.95
C THR A 271 39.80 -19.32 -12.98
N ILE A 272 40.44 -18.20 -12.66
CA ILE A 272 40.65 -17.10 -13.62
C ILE A 272 41.52 -17.58 -14.79
N ALA A 273 42.60 -18.32 -14.52
CA ALA A 273 43.47 -18.87 -15.58
C ALA A 273 42.76 -19.92 -16.44
N GLU A 274 41.85 -20.72 -15.86
CA GLU A 274 41.05 -21.70 -16.60
C GLU A 274 40.00 -21.02 -17.49
N THR A 275 39.26 -20.05 -16.98
CA THR A 275 38.28 -19.27 -17.75
C THR A 275 38.95 -18.51 -18.88
N THR A 276 40.10 -17.88 -18.62
CA THR A 276 40.94 -17.23 -19.65
C THR A 276 41.37 -18.19 -20.76
N ARG A 277 41.80 -19.41 -20.37
CA ARG A 277 42.20 -20.45 -21.33
C ARG A 277 41.02 -20.90 -22.19
N ARG A 278 39.85 -21.14 -21.58
CA ARG A 278 38.63 -21.55 -22.29
C ARG A 278 38.17 -20.50 -23.29
N LEU A 279 38.19 -19.22 -22.90
CA LEU A 279 37.88 -18.09 -23.78
C LEU A 279 38.86 -17.97 -24.95
N THR A 280 40.16 -18.11 -24.67
CA THR A 280 41.21 -18.05 -25.71
C THR A 280 41.08 -19.20 -26.71
N ASP A 281 40.81 -20.42 -26.24
CA ASP A 281 40.61 -21.60 -27.11
C ASP A 281 39.33 -21.48 -27.96
N ALA A 282 38.24 -20.96 -27.38
CA ALA A 282 37.00 -20.67 -28.09
C ALA A 282 37.20 -19.59 -29.18
N ALA A 283 37.91 -18.50 -28.84
CA ALA A 283 38.23 -17.43 -29.77
C ALA A 283 39.17 -17.88 -30.89
N ALA A 284 40.15 -18.75 -30.61
CA ALA A 284 41.05 -19.34 -31.61
C ALA A 284 40.31 -20.25 -32.61
N THR A 285 39.20 -20.86 -32.18
CA THR A 285 38.36 -21.71 -33.03
C THR A 285 37.39 -20.89 -33.89
N ALA A 286 36.91 -19.75 -33.38
CA ALA A 286 35.87 -18.95 -34.00
C ALA A 286 36.37 -17.80 -34.90
N LEU A 287 37.62 -17.35 -34.73
CA LEU A 287 38.14 -16.12 -35.33
C LEU A 287 39.51 -16.33 -36.03
N PRO A 288 39.90 -15.47 -36.99
CA PRO A 288 41.25 -15.46 -37.53
C PRO A 288 42.30 -15.19 -36.44
N GLU A 289 43.47 -15.82 -36.55
CA GLU A 289 44.53 -15.86 -35.52
C GLU A 289 44.91 -14.48 -34.95
N GLU A 290 44.87 -13.43 -35.78
CA GLU A 290 45.19 -12.06 -35.36
C GLU A 290 44.07 -11.40 -34.53
N ALA A 291 42.81 -11.75 -34.77
CA ALA A 291 41.67 -11.29 -33.98
C ALA A 291 41.55 -12.05 -32.65
N SER A 292 41.83 -13.36 -32.64
CA SER A 292 41.85 -14.17 -31.41
C SER A 292 42.88 -13.65 -30.41
N ARG A 293 44.05 -13.20 -30.89
CA ARG A 293 45.11 -12.62 -30.05
C ARG A 293 44.69 -11.28 -29.41
N VAL A 294 44.03 -10.41 -30.17
CA VAL A 294 43.57 -9.10 -29.66
C VAL A 294 42.43 -9.27 -28.64
N ILE A 295 41.53 -10.22 -28.87
CA ILE A 295 40.44 -10.52 -27.95
C ILE A 295 40.95 -11.19 -26.68
N GLY A 296 41.89 -12.14 -26.77
CA GLY A 296 42.52 -12.73 -25.58
C GLY A 296 43.16 -11.67 -24.68
N GLN A 297 43.88 -10.72 -25.27
CA GLN A 297 44.53 -9.64 -24.53
C GLN A 297 43.52 -8.64 -23.92
N ALA A 298 42.45 -8.30 -24.63
CA ALA A 298 41.38 -7.45 -24.08
C ALA A 298 40.61 -8.15 -22.95
N PHE A 299 40.45 -9.47 -23.01
CA PHE A 299 39.85 -10.25 -21.93
C PHE A 299 40.78 -10.37 -20.71
N ASP A 300 42.09 -10.54 -20.91
CA ASP A 300 43.07 -10.50 -19.82
C ASP A 300 43.00 -9.16 -19.07
N ASP A 301 42.89 -8.05 -19.81
CA ASP A 301 42.75 -6.71 -19.23
C ASP A 301 41.41 -6.53 -18.49
N VAL A 302 40.30 -7.06 -19.02
CA VAL A 302 38.98 -7.01 -18.36
C VAL A 302 38.92 -7.90 -17.12
N LEU A 303 39.50 -9.10 -17.15
CA LEU A 303 39.56 -10.01 -16.00
C LEU A 303 40.47 -9.47 -14.90
N ALA A 304 41.51 -8.70 -15.26
CA ALA A 304 42.34 -7.98 -14.30
C ALA A 304 41.60 -6.81 -13.61
N GLU A 305 40.65 -6.17 -14.30
CA GLU A 305 39.85 -5.07 -13.74
C GLU A 305 38.54 -5.53 -13.06
N LEU A 306 37.98 -6.68 -13.47
CA LEU A 306 36.71 -7.22 -13.01
C LEU A 306 36.83 -8.73 -12.68
N PRO A 307 37.33 -9.09 -11.48
CA PRO A 307 37.56 -10.47 -11.08
C PRO A 307 36.32 -11.38 -11.16
N TRP A 308 35.12 -10.78 -10.99
CA TRP A 308 33.84 -11.49 -11.06
C TRP A 308 33.52 -12.12 -12.43
N ALA A 309 34.16 -11.66 -13.50
CA ALA A 309 34.04 -12.26 -14.82
C ALA A 309 34.68 -13.67 -14.93
N GLY A 310 35.46 -14.10 -13.93
CA GLY A 310 35.98 -15.47 -13.82
C GLY A 310 34.89 -16.54 -13.64
N ASN A 311 33.69 -16.15 -13.21
CA ASN A 311 32.57 -17.05 -12.91
C ASN A 311 31.55 -17.21 -14.05
N LEU A 312 31.81 -16.64 -15.24
CA LEU A 312 30.91 -16.77 -16.37
C LEU A 312 30.76 -18.24 -16.81
N THR A 313 29.52 -18.65 -17.03
CA THR A 313 29.21 -19.96 -17.60
C THR A 313 29.64 -20.03 -19.07
N GLN A 314 29.76 -21.24 -19.63
CA GLN A 314 30.10 -21.40 -21.06
C GLN A 314 29.06 -20.75 -21.97
N GLU A 315 27.78 -20.76 -21.56
CA GLU A 315 26.68 -20.17 -22.31
C GLU A 315 26.79 -18.64 -22.38
N GLU A 316 27.09 -17.99 -21.25
CA GLU A 316 27.33 -16.54 -21.19
C GLU A 316 28.59 -16.13 -21.97
N ILE A 317 29.64 -16.96 -21.89
CA ILE A 317 30.85 -16.79 -22.70
C ILE A 317 30.53 -16.84 -24.20
N ASP A 318 29.76 -17.84 -24.63
CA ASP A 318 29.38 -18.01 -26.02
C ASP A 318 28.47 -16.86 -26.51
N GLU A 319 27.61 -16.32 -25.64
CA GLU A 319 26.75 -15.17 -25.93
C GLU A 319 27.55 -13.88 -26.12
N VAL A 320 28.52 -13.60 -25.25
CA VAL A 320 29.43 -12.45 -25.40
C VAL A 320 30.24 -12.58 -26.69
N LEU A 321 30.78 -13.76 -27.00
CA LEU A 321 31.53 -14.01 -28.23
C LEU A 321 30.64 -13.86 -29.48
N ALA A 322 29.39 -14.30 -29.43
CA ALA A 322 28.42 -14.11 -30.51
C ALA A 322 28.09 -12.63 -30.74
N SER A 323 27.95 -11.85 -29.66
CA SER A 323 27.74 -10.40 -29.71
C SER A 323 28.92 -9.69 -30.39
N VAL A 324 30.15 -9.95 -29.94
CA VAL A 324 31.38 -9.37 -30.52
C VAL A 324 31.53 -9.75 -32.00
N LYS A 325 31.20 -11.00 -32.37
CA LYS A 325 31.25 -11.44 -33.77
C LYS A 325 30.26 -10.69 -34.65
N ASN A 326 29.06 -10.39 -34.16
CA ASN A 326 28.06 -9.60 -34.90
C ASN A 326 28.52 -8.15 -35.07
N ASP A 327 29.12 -7.54 -34.05
CA ASP A 327 29.64 -6.18 -34.11
C ASP A 327 30.82 -6.06 -35.10
N LEU A 328 31.70 -7.07 -35.16
CA LEU A 328 32.80 -7.13 -36.12
C LEU A 328 32.35 -7.38 -37.56
N GLN A 329 31.18 -7.99 -37.78
CA GLN A 329 30.63 -8.20 -39.12
C GLN A 329 29.86 -6.98 -39.66
N THR A 330 29.43 -6.10 -38.76
CA THR A 330 28.67 -4.89 -39.09
C THR A 330 29.54 -3.62 -39.16
N SER A 331 30.79 -3.71 -38.72
CA SER A 331 31.84 -2.67 -38.79
C SER A 331 32.73 -2.83 -40.02
#